data_AF-A0A7J6S3X1-F1
#
_entry.id   AF-A0A7J6S3X1-F1
#
_cell.length_a   1.000
_cell.length_b   1.000
_cell.length_c   1.000
_cell.angle_alpha   90.00
_cell.angle_beta   90.00
_cell.angle_gamma   90.00
#
_symmetry.space_group_name_H-M   'P 1'
#
loop_
_entity.id
_entity.type
_entity.pdbx_description
1 polymer ?
#
loop_
_entity_poly.entity_id
_entity_poly.type
_entity_poly.pdbx_seq_one_letter_code
_entity_poly.pdbx_strand_id
1 'polypeptide(L)'
;QSSPKFCQTYYFTEEFVDTAYQSRPPAIFMEVSNLKHADTDDVDAGMIHCAAALGAIPVYSEMRFFGTSLPVRHNFTADNLKRLVTHEQFIKDMHRLAAHLRNRILGRWKAPPKFVIFGNSLTGRVATWARLTYPRVFVGAVASSAAVESIVENKDFNDRVAAAFANEIIGGSPECLQAVTRAHEIFGNHLHTAAGRKQLVEIFGLSEGDLDDPRDQWMRTGNGLLGFAVKANDPTCPDPYCNVAKICEKMAAVAAETVAESESYVPDC
;
A
#
# COMPACT_ATOMS: atom_id res chain seq x y z
N GLN A 1 14.44 12.04 -25.64
CA GLN A 1 14.82 10.71 -26.16
C GLN A 1 13.68 9.73 -25.89
N SER A 2 13.36 8.85 -26.84
CA SER A 2 12.36 7.79 -26.65
C SER A 2 12.87 6.74 -25.66
N SER A 3 12.00 6.20 -24.80
CA SER A 3 12.35 5.07 -23.93
C SER A 3 12.72 3.84 -24.78
N PRO A 4 13.71 3.03 -24.37
CA PRO A 4 14.01 1.77 -25.05
C PRO A 4 12.77 0.87 -25.05
N LYS A 5 12.60 0.09 -26.12
CA LYS A 5 11.59 -0.96 -26.18
C LYS A 5 12.03 -2.13 -25.31
N PHE A 6 11.08 -2.76 -24.62
CA PHE A 6 11.33 -3.93 -23.79
C PHE A 6 10.10 -4.85 -23.80
N CYS A 7 10.31 -6.10 -23.40
CA CYS A 7 9.22 -7.05 -23.22
C CYS A 7 8.61 -6.82 -21.83
N GLN A 8 7.31 -6.56 -21.79
CA GLN A 8 6.53 -6.48 -20.56
C GLN A 8 5.69 -7.74 -20.42
N THR A 9 5.81 -8.42 -19.30
CA THR A 9 5.04 -9.63 -18.99
C THR A 9 3.61 -9.25 -18.62
N TYR A 10 2.63 -10.01 -19.11
CA TYR A 10 1.24 -9.88 -18.73
C TYR A 10 0.50 -11.21 -18.86
N TYR A 11 -0.54 -11.36 -18.06
CA TYR A 11 -1.45 -12.51 -17.98
C TYR A 11 -2.85 -12.03 -18.33
N PHE A 12 -3.65 -12.90 -18.93
CA PHE A 12 -5.07 -12.65 -19.19
C PHE A 12 -5.82 -13.97 -19.31
N THR A 13 -7.13 -13.93 -19.10
CA THR A 13 -8.03 -15.06 -19.37
C THR A 13 -9.29 -14.57 -20.08
N GLU A 14 -9.83 -15.39 -20.98
CA GLU A 14 -11.10 -15.15 -21.67
C GLU A 14 -12.25 -15.98 -21.05
N GLU A 15 -12.01 -16.66 -19.92
CA GLU A 15 -12.94 -17.62 -19.30
C GLU A 15 -14.33 -17.02 -18.99
N PHE A 16 -14.39 -15.74 -18.61
CA PHE A 16 -15.64 -15.07 -18.29
C PHE A 16 -16.41 -14.57 -19.53
N VAL A 17 -15.80 -14.63 -20.71
CA VAL A 17 -16.43 -14.12 -21.94
C VAL A 17 -17.42 -15.15 -22.47
N ASP A 18 -18.71 -14.82 -22.37
CA ASP A 18 -19.74 -15.59 -23.08
C ASP A 18 -19.69 -15.27 -24.58
N THR A 19 -19.12 -16.21 -25.34
CA THR A 19 -18.97 -16.11 -26.79
C THR A 19 -20.26 -16.34 -27.57
N ALA A 20 -21.30 -16.90 -26.95
CA ALA A 20 -22.58 -17.17 -27.61
C ALA A 20 -23.46 -15.92 -27.70
N TYR A 21 -23.21 -14.89 -26.88
CA TYR A 21 -24.20 -13.83 -26.59
C TYR A 21 -23.73 -12.38 -26.75
N GLN A 22 -22.67 -12.11 -27.52
CA GLN A 22 -22.12 -10.76 -27.59
C GLN A 22 -22.20 -10.11 -28.98
N SER A 23 -23.10 -9.12 -29.10
CA SER A 23 -23.15 -8.18 -30.23
C SER A 23 -22.07 -7.09 -30.17
N ARG A 24 -21.31 -7.03 -29.07
CA ARG A 24 -20.28 -6.04 -28.75
C ARG A 24 -19.06 -6.73 -28.13
N PRO A 25 -17.83 -6.21 -28.32
CA PRO A 25 -16.65 -6.77 -27.66
C PRO A 25 -16.76 -6.72 -26.13
N PRO A 26 -16.19 -7.70 -25.40
CA PRO A 26 -16.09 -7.64 -23.95
C PRO A 26 -15.24 -6.44 -23.52
N ALA A 27 -15.53 -5.90 -22.33
CA ALA A 27 -14.65 -4.94 -21.69
C ALA A 27 -13.34 -5.63 -21.28
N ILE A 28 -12.25 -4.86 -21.18
CA ILE A 28 -10.96 -5.33 -20.70
C ILE A 28 -10.65 -4.60 -19.39
N PHE A 29 -10.48 -5.35 -18.31
CA PHE A 29 -10.09 -4.83 -17.01
C PHE A 29 -8.59 -5.02 -16.84
N MET A 30 -7.86 -3.93 -16.65
CA MET A 30 -6.40 -3.92 -16.66
C MET A 30 -5.87 -3.55 -15.29
N GLU A 31 -5.00 -4.37 -14.75
CA GLU A 31 -4.23 -4.08 -13.55
C GLU A 31 -2.72 -4.23 -13.83
N VAL A 32 -1.90 -3.56 -13.02
CA VAL A 32 -0.44 -3.70 -13.02
C VAL A 32 0.04 -4.09 -11.63
N SER A 33 1.03 -4.98 -11.56
CA SER A 33 1.67 -5.41 -10.32
C SER A 33 2.24 -4.21 -9.55
N ASN A 34 2.24 -4.29 -8.23
CA ASN A 34 2.69 -3.20 -7.38
C ASN A 34 4.08 -3.48 -6.81
N LEU A 35 5.12 -2.97 -7.46
CA LEU A 35 6.53 -3.07 -7.03
C LEU A 35 7.04 -4.51 -6.80
N LYS A 36 6.55 -5.47 -7.60
CA LYS A 36 6.93 -6.88 -7.52
C LYS A 36 6.78 -7.57 -8.87
N HIS A 37 7.38 -8.75 -9.00
CA HIS A 37 7.11 -9.61 -10.15
C HIS A 37 5.60 -9.88 -10.23
N ALA A 38 5.08 -10.07 -11.44
CA ALA A 38 3.68 -10.42 -11.57
C ALA A 38 3.46 -11.87 -11.11
N ASP A 39 2.55 -12.06 -10.17
CA ASP A 39 1.98 -13.33 -9.75
C ASP A 39 0.46 -13.24 -9.88
N THR A 40 -0.19 -14.27 -10.41
CA THR A 40 -1.65 -14.28 -10.59
C THR A 40 -2.40 -14.37 -9.26
N ASP A 41 -1.75 -14.85 -8.20
CA ASP A 41 -2.33 -14.89 -6.85
C ASP A 41 -2.45 -13.49 -6.23
N ASP A 42 -1.75 -12.50 -6.80
CA ASP A 42 -1.74 -11.11 -6.34
C ASP A 42 -2.76 -10.21 -7.02
N VAL A 43 -3.53 -10.73 -7.98
CA VAL A 43 -4.50 -9.95 -8.75
C VAL A 43 -5.64 -9.49 -7.83
N ASP A 44 -6.11 -8.26 -8.01
CA ASP A 44 -7.20 -7.71 -7.22
C ASP A 44 -8.47 -8.59 -7.35
N ALA A 45 -8.85 -9.25 -6.25
CA ALA A 45 -10.00 -10.13 -6.21
C ALA A 45 -11.31 -9.42 -6.58
N GLY A 46 -11.41 -8.12 -6.28
CA GLY A 46 -12.54 -7.27 -6.68
C GLY A 46 -12.58 -7.05 -8.19
N MET A 47 -11.43 -6.88 -8.84
CA MET A 47 -11.35 -6.83 -10.31
C MET A 47 -11.80 -8.15 -10.93
N ILE A 48 -11.33 -9.29 -10.41
CA ILE A 48 -11.73 -10.62 -10.91
C ILE A 48 -13.24 -10.85 -10.71
N HIS A 49 -13.76 -10.53 -9.52
CA HIS A 49 -15.20 -10.62 -9.24
C HIS A 49 -16.03 -9.77 -10.20
N CYS A 50 -15.63 -8.51 -10.43
CA CYS A 50 -16.28 -7.64 -11.41
C CYS A 50 -16.19 -8.19 -12.82
N ALA A 51 -15.04 -8.77 -13.21
CA ALA A 51 -14.83 -9.31 -14.54
C ALA A 51 -15.74 -10.52 -14.80
N ALA A 52 -15.86 -11.43 -13.83
CA ALA A 52 -16.76 -12.57 -13.89
C ALA A 52 -18.23 -12.13 -14.01
N ALA A 53 -18.66 -11.15 -13.19
CA ALA A 53 -20.03 -10.66 -13.21
C ALA A 53 -20.42 -9.94 -14.51
N LEU A 54 -19.45 -9.30 -15.19
CA LEU A 54 -19.69 -8.47 -16.39
C LEU A 54 -19.26 -9.15 -17.70
N GLY A 55 -18.74 -10.38 -17.63
CA GLY A 55 -18.17 -11.08 -18.78
C GLY A 55 -17.02 -10.31 -19.43
N ALA A 56 -16.16 -9.68 -18.62
CA ALA A 56 -14.99 -8.92 -19.06
C ALA A 56 -13.73 -9.80 -19.08
N ILE A 57 -12.73 -9.37 -19.85
CA ILE A 57 -11.39 -9.99 -19.90
C ILE A 57 -10.50 -9.31 -18.86
N PRO A 58 -10.13 -9.97 -17.75
CA PRO A 58 -9.12 -9.45 -16.84
C PRO A 58 -7.73 -9.61 -17.46
N VAL A 59 -6.91 -8.58 -17.28
CA VAL A 59 -5.52 -8.52 -17.71
C VAL A 59 -4.69 -8.00 -16.55
N TYR A 60 -3.67 -8.76 -16.17
CA TYR A 60 -2.73 -8.39 -15.12
C TYR A 60 -1.33 -8.28 -15.72
N SER A 61 -0.66 -7.15 -15.52
CA SER A 61 0.64 -6.86 -16.13
C SER A 61 1.73 -6.66 -15.10
N GLU A 62 2.96 -7.03 -15.45
CA GLU A 62 4.11 -6.80 -14.60
C GLU A 62 4.60 -5.35 -14.74
N MET A 63 4.83 -4.69 -13.61
CA MET A 63 5.41 -3.35 -13.58
C MET A 63 6.85 -3.41 -14.10
N ARG A 64 7.23 -2.42 -14.93
CA ARG A 64 8.63 -2.27 -15.37
C ARG A 64 9.59 -2.26 -14.17
N PHE A 65 10.80 -2.78 -14.37
CA PHE A 65 11.86 -3.00 -13.36
C PHE A 65 11.61 -4.13 -12.37
N PHE A 66 10.50 -4.87 -12.49
CA PHE A 66 10.24 -6.04 -11.66
C PHE A 66 10.18 -7.31 -12.50
N GLY A 67 10.51 -8.44 -11.85
CA GLY A 67 10.56 -9.77 -12.44
C GLY A 67 11.31 -9.79 -13.77
N THR A 68 10.58 -10.05 -14.85
CA THR A 68 11.12 -10.20 -16.21
C THR A 68 11.01 -8.94 -17.06
N SER A 69 10.27 -7.93 -16.58
CA SER A 69 9.92 -6.71 -17.30
C SER A 69 10.99 -5.62 -17.15
N LEU A 70 12.17 -5.83 -17.75
CA LEU A 70 13.36 -5.00 -17.53
C LEU A 70 13.75 -4.11 -18.75
N PRO A 71 13.47 -2.79 -18.72
CA PRO A 71 13.72 -1.90 -19.86
C PRO A 71 15.18 -1.75 -20.30
N VAL A 72 16.12 -2.03 -19.40
CA VAL A 72 17.57 -1.81 -19.61
C VAL A 72 18.41 -3.07 -19.37
N ARG A 73 17.79 -4.27 -19.34
CA ARG A 73 18.47 -5.58 -19.19
C ARG A 73 19.68 -5.53 -18.22
N HIS A 74 19.42 -5.11 -16.99
CA HIS A 74 20.39 -4.98 -15.88
C HIS A 74 21.32 -3.75 -15.88
N ASN A 75 21.20 -2.82 -16.82
CA ASN A 75 21.95 -1.55 -16.78
C ASN A 75 21.28 -0.48 -15.88
N PHE A 76 21.30 -0.71 -14.57
CA PHE A 76 20.60 0.11 -13.56
C PHE A 76 21.40 1.32 -13.07
N THR A 77 21.98 2.11 -13.98
CA THR A 77 22.61 3.39 -13.60
C THR A 77 21.59 4.37 -13.04
N ALA A 78 22.04 5.30 -12.19
CA ALA A 78 21.21 6.36 -11.64
C ALA A 78 20.46 7.15 -12.74
N ASP A 79 21.13 7.46 -13.85
CA ASP A 79 20.52 8.15 -14.99
C ASP A 79 19.41 7.33 -15.66
N ASN A 80 19.60 6.02 -15.80
CA ASN A 80 18.57 5.14 -16.34
C ASN A 80 17.37 5.06 -15.41
N LEU A 81 17.60 4.87 -14.11
CA LEU A 81 16.53 4.80 -13.12
C LEU A 81 15.74 6.11 -13.05
N LYS A 82 16.43 7.25 -12.96
CA LYS A 82 15.82 8.59 -12.93
C LYS A 82 14.94 8.86 -14.14
N ARG A 83 15.32 8.36 -15.32
CA ARG A 83 14.58 8.56 -16.57
C ARG A 83 13.42 7.58 -16.77
N LEU A 84 13.50 6.38 -16.20
CA LEU A 84 12.61 5.27 -16.54
C LEU A 84 11.68 4.83 -15.41
N VAL A 85 12.01 5.14 -14.15
CA VAL A 85 11.20 4.90 -12.96
C VAL A 85 10.41 6.18 -12.66
N THR A 86 9.42 6.48 -13.50
CA THR A 86 8.56 7.66 -13.36
C THR A 86 7.10 7.29 -13.56
N HIS A 87 6.17 8.08 -13.00
CA HIS A 87 4.73 7.84 -13.17
C HIS A 87 4.31 7.90 -14.64
N GLU A 88 4.84 8.84 -15.41
CA GLU A 88 4.55 8.99 -16.84
C GLU A 88 4.95 7.74 -17.61
N GLN A 89 6.05 7.14 -17.22
CA GLN A 89 6.57 5.92 -17.82
C GLN A 89 5.69 4.71 -17.50
N PHE A 90 5.18 4.59 -16.26
CA PHE A 90 4.21 3.54 -15.90
C PHE A 90 2.88 3.71 -16.65
N ILE A 91 2.36 4.94 -16.72
CA ILE A 91 1.12 5.26 -17.44
C ILE A 91 1.27 4.96 -18.94
N LYS A 92 2.43 5.27 -19.55
CA LYS A 92 2.72 4.96 -20.95
C LYS A 92 2.77 3.47 -21.24
N ASP A 93 3.22 2.64 -20.30
CA ASP A 93 3.22 1.19 -20.48
C ASP A 93 1.80 0.64 -20.52
N MET A 94 0.95 1.08 -19.58
CA MET A 94 -0.47 0.67 -19.58
C MET A 94 -1.18 1.09 -20.87
N HIS A 95 -0.92 2.30 -21.35
CA HIS A 95 -1.46 2.77 -22.64
C HIS A 95 -0.98 1.93 -23.83
N ARG A 96 0.31 1.58 -23.87
CA ARG A 96 0.87 0.73 -24.93
C ARG A 96 0.33 -0.70 -24.86
N LEU A 97 0.17 -1.24 -23.66
CA LEU A 97 -0.44 -2.56 -23.46
C LEU A 97 -1.89 -2.55 -23.92
N ALA A 98 -2.68 -1.52 -23.60
CA ALA A 98 -4.04 -1.38 -24.11
C ALA A 98 -4.09 -1.32 -25.65
N ALA A 99 -3.17 -0.60 -26.30
CA ALA A 99 -3.06 -0.57 -27.76
C ALA A 99 -2.67 -1.95 -28.35
N HIS A 100 -1.76 -2.67 -27.70
CA HIS A 100 -1.36 -4.03 -28.07
C HIS A 100 -2.53 -5.02 -27.96
N LEU A 101 -3.23 -5.02 -26.81
CA LEU A 101 -4.40 -5.86 -26.55
C LEU A 101 -5.54 -5.55 -27.51
N ARG A 102 -5.78 -4.26 -27.77
CA ARG A 102 -6.72 -3.82 -28.79
C ARG A 102 -6.40 -4.52 -30.11
N ASN A 103 -5.18 -4.44 -30.63
CA ASN A 103 -4.83 -5.08 -31.91
C ASN A 103 -4.91 -6.62 -31.87
N ARG A 104 -4.55 -7.24 -30.75
CA ARG A 104 -4.63 -8.71 -30.55
C ARG A 104 -6.06 -9.23 -30.54
N ILE A 105 -6.98 -8.50 -29.90
CA ILE A 105 -8.37 -8.92 -29.65
C ILE A 105 -9.32 -8.40 -30.75
N LEU A 106 -8.99 -7.26 -31.38
CA LEU A 106 -9.79 -6.64 -32.46
C LEU A 106 -10.03 -7.56 -33.66
N GLY A 107 -9.16 -8.53 -33.93
CA GLY A 107 -9.35 -9.44 -35.07
C GLY A 107 -10.65 -10.25 -35.01
N ARG A 108 -11.28 -10.37 -33.82
CA ARG A 108 -12.50 -11.16 -33.60
C ARG A 108 -13.78 -10.31 -33.49
N TRP A 109 -13.67 -9.00 -33.31
CA TRP A 109 -14.82 -8.14 -32.95
C TRP A 109 -14.94 -6.92 -33.85
N LYS A 110 -16.16 -6.59 -34.27
CA LYS A 110 -16.46 -5.49 -35.20
C LYS A 110 -16.24 -4.08 -34.61
N ALA A 111 -16.01 -3.97 -33.31
CA ALA A 111 -15.81 -2.71 -32.59
C ALA A 111 -14.63 -2.85 -31.61
N PRO A 112 -13.96 -1.73 -31.24
CA PRO A 112 -12.89 -1.76 -30.26
C PRO A 112 -13.40 -2.04 -28.84
N PRO A 113 -12.67 -2.82 -28.03
CA PRO A 113 -13.02 -3.04 -26.63
C PRO A 113 -12.86 -1.76 -25.82
N LYS A 114 -13.61 -1.67 -24.72
CA LYS A 114 -13.47 -0.63 -23.71
C LYS A 114 -12.48 -1.09 -22.64
N PHE A 115 -11.60 -0.20 -22.18
CA PHE A 115 -10.63 -0.51 -21.14
C PHE A 115 -11.00 0.18 -19.82
N VAL A 116 -11.01 -0.56 -18.72
CA VAL A 116 -11.11 -0.02 -17.36
C VAL A 116 -9.82 -0.39 -16.64
N ILE A 117 -9.16 0.58 -16.00
CA ILE A 117 -7.89 0.34 -15.31
C ILE A 117 -8.11 0.27 -13.80
N PHE A 118 -7.60 -0.78 -13.17
CA PHE A 118 -7.65 -1.04 -11.74
C PHE A 118 -6.27 -0.81 -11.12
N GLY A 119 -6.26 -0.42 -9.85
CA GLY A 119 -5.04 -0.38 -9.06
C GLY A 119 -5.27 0.05 -7.63
N ASN A 120 -4.29 -0.25 -6.79
CA ASN A 120 -4.26 0.07 -5.38
C ASN A 120 -2.99 0.89 -5.03
N SER A 121 -3.07 1.83 -4.09
CA SER A 121 -1.90 2.60 -3.64
C SER A 121 -1.15 3.26 -4.81
N LEU A 122 0.13 2.92 -5.05
CA LEU A 122 0.92 3.40 -6.18
C LEU A 122 0.26 3.07 -7.53
N THR A 123 -0.26 1.85 -7.71
CA THR A 123 -0.89 1.44 -8.97
C THR A 123 -2.27 2.06 -9.12
N GLY A 124 -2.94 2.37 -8.01
CA GLY A 124 -4.15 3.20 -7.99
C GLY A 124 -3.88 4.61 -8.52
N ARG A 125 -2.74 5.22 -8.15
CA ARG A 125 -2.30 6.50 -8.76
C ARG A 125 -2.07 6.34 -10.27
N VAL A 126 -1.42 5.25 -10.70
CA VAL A 126 -1.24 4.97 -12.15
C VAL A 126 -2.60 4.84 -12.85
N ALA A 127 -3.57 4.13 -12.26
CA ALA A 127 -4.92 3.97 -12.79
C ALA A 127 -5.63 5.32 -12.97
N THR A 128 -5.64 6.16 -11.92
CA THR A 128 -6.23 7.50 -11.97
C THR A 128 -5.61 8.35 -13.08
N TRP A 129 -4.28 8.47 -13.10
CA TRP A 129 -3.61 9.32 -14.08
C TRP A 129 -3.66 8.76 -15.49
N ALA A 130 -3.69 7.44 -15.68
CA ALA A 130 -3.90 6.83 -17.00
C ALA A 130 -5.28 7.20 -17.57
N ARG A 131 -6.33 7.17 -16.74
CA ARG A 131 -7.68 7.58 -17.14
C ARG A 131 -7.77 9.07 -17.49
N LEU A 132 -7.07 9.93 -16.74
CA LEU A 132 -7.02 11.37 -17.01
C LEU A 132 -6.20 11.70 -18.26
N THR A 133 -5.07 11.01 -18.45
CA THR A 133 -4.13 11.27 -19.55
C THR A 133 -4.63 10.70 -20.88
N TYR A 134 -5.26 9.53 -20.86
CA TYR A 134 -5.75 8.82 -22.05
C TYR A 134 -7.25 8.51 -21.96
N PRO A 135 -8.13 9.53 -21.86
CA PRO A 135 -9.56 9.36 -21.60
C PRO A 135 -10.33 8.67 -22.73
N ARG A 136 -9.75 8.63 -23.94
CA ARG A 136 -10.30 7.91 -25.10
C ARG A 136 -9.90 6.42 -25.15
N VAL A 137 -8.93 6.03 -24.33
CA VAL A 137 -8.44 4.64 -24.25
C VAL A 137 -9.05 3.98 -23.02
N PHE A 138 -8.82 4.56 -21.84
CA PHE A 138 -9.41 4.09 -20.60
C PHE A 138 -10.73 4.83 -20.38
N VAL A 139 -11.84 4.10 -20.32
CA VAL A 139 -13.17 4.68 -20.13
C VAL A 139 -13.48 4.90 -18.64
N GLY A 140 -12.83 4.14 -17.76
CA GLY A 140 -12.95 4.25 -16.31
C GLY A 140 -11.67 3.84 -15.60
N ALA A 141 -11.57 4.21 -14.32
CA ALA A 141 -10.53 3.76 -13.41
C ALA A 141 -11.14 3.38 -12.06
N VAL A 142 -10.65 2.31 -11.45
CA VAL A 142 -10.92 1.92 -10.06
C VAL A 142 -9.59 2.07 -9.31
N ALA A 143 -9.52 3.08 -8.44
CA ALA A 143 -8.28 3.49 -7.78
C ALA A 143 -8.44 3.39 -6.26
N SER A 144 -8.19 2.19 -5.72
CA SER A 144 -8.30 1.92 -4.29
C SER A 144 -7.12 2.53 -3.52
N SER A 145 -7.40 3.19 -2.40
CA SER A 145 -6.39 3.80 -1.51
C SER A 145 -5.27 4.56 -2.24
N ALA A 146 -5.61 5.22 -3.36
CA ALA A 146 -4.64 5.78 -4.27
C ALA A 146 -4.08 7.09 -3.70
N ALA A 147 -2.78 7.12 -3.42
CA ALA A 147 -2.06 8.34 -3.08
C ALA A 147 -1.84 9.17 -4.35
N VAL A 148 -2.91 9.81 -4.84
CA VAL A 148 -2.92 10.60 -6.08
C VAL A 148 -2.12 11.89 -5.97
N GLU A 149 -2.13 12.50 -4.79
CA GLU A 149 -1.34 13.67 -4.43
C GLU A 149 0.04 13.24 -3.93
N SER A 150 1.08 13.87 -4.47
CA SER A 150 2.45 13.69 -4.01
C SER A 150 2.75 14.72 -2.93
N ILE A 151 2.76 14.29 -1.68
CA ILE A 151 3.06 15.12 -0.51
C ILE A 151 4.51 14.86 -0.11
N VAL A 152 5.37 15.89 -0.14
CA VAL A 152 6.81 15.77 0.16
C VAL A 152 7.03 15.46 1.65
N GLU A 153 6.33 16.18 2.53
CA GLU A 153 6.32 15.93 3.98
C GLU A 153 4.90 15.56 4.42
N ASN A 154 4.58 14.27 4.41
CA ASN A 154 3.25 13.79 4.79
C ASN A 154 3.14 13.55 6.30
N LYS A 155 3.29 14.62 7.10
CA LYS A 155 3.20 14.55 8.57
C LYS A 155 1.81 14.08 9.03
N ASP A 156 0.78 14.50 8.31
CA ASP A 156 -0.62 14.11 8.51
C ASP A 156 -0.85 12.58 8.45
N PHE A 157 0.05 11.82 7.83
CA PHE A 157 -0.05 10.36 7.81
C PHE A 157 -0.03 9.79 9.24
N ASN A 158 0.90 10.25 10.07
CA ASN A 158 1.02 9.77 11.44
C ASN A 158 -0.15 10.25 12.31
N ASP A 159 -0.68 11.44 12.06
CA ASP A 159 -1.89 11.93 12.75
C ASP A 159 -3.11 11.07 12.41
N ARG A 160 -3.24 10.64 11.14
CA ARG A 160 -4.31 9.72 10.72
C ARG A 160 -4.14 8.33 11.34
N VAL A 161 -2.91 7.84 11.47
CA VAL A 161 -2.62 6.58 12.18
C VAL A 161 -2.96 6.73 13.66
N ALA A 162 -2.58 7.83 14.30
CA ALA A 162 -2.93 8.13 15.69
C ALA A 162 -4.45 8.14 15.89
N ALA A 163 -5.20 8.80 14.99
CA ALA A 163 -6.66 8.84 15.03
C ALA A 163 -7.32 7.46 14.94
N ALA A 164 -6.66 6.46 14.33
CA ALA A 164 -7.18 5.09 14.30
C ALA A 164 -7.28 4.49 15.71
N PHE A 165 -6.34 4.80 16.61
CA PHE A 165 -6.37 4.30 18.00
C PHE A 165 -7.50 4.90 18.84
N ALA A 166 -8.07 6.03 18.43
CA ALA A 166 -9.26 6.61 19.05
C ALA A 166 -10.57 6.18 18.39
N ASN A 167 -10.52 5.41 17.29
CA ASN A 167 -11.70 5.09 16.51
C ASN A 167 -12.44 3.87 17.07
N GLU A 168 -13.56 4.12 17.74
CA GLU A 168 -14.41 3.09 18.37
C GLU A 168 -14.93 2.03 17.40
N ILE A 169 -15.14 2.36 16.11
CA ILE A 169 -15.65 1.40 15.10
C ILE A 169 -14.69 0.22 14.92
N ILE A 170 -13.39 0.47 15.08
CA ILE A 170 -12.34 -0.54 14.92
C ILE A 170 -11.74 -0.99 16.26
N GLY A 171 -12.43 -0.69 17.38
CA GLY A 171 -12.02 -1.06 18.74
C GLY A 171 -11.01 -0.13 19.38
N GLY A 172 -10.83 1.09 18.85
CA GLY A 172 -10.08 2.16 19.51
C GLY A 172 -10.87 2.85 20.63
N SER A 173 -10.19 3.70 21.39
CA SER A 173 -10.80 4.57 22.40
C SER A 173 -9.91 5.79 22.70
N PRO A 174 -10.44 6.88 23.29
CA PRO A 174 -9.62 8.00 23.75
C PRO A 174 -8.50 7.57 24.71
N GLU A 175 -8.77 6.62 25.60
CA GLU A 175 -7.81 6.07 26.57
C GLU A 175 -6.70 5.29 25.86
N CYS A 176 -7.04 4.53 24.81
CA CYS A 176 -6.05 3.84 23.99
C CYS A 176 -5.10 4.84 23.31
N LEU A 177 -5.64 5.88 22.66
CA LEU A 177 -4.83 6.91 22.06
C LEU A 177 -3.93 7.58 23.11
N GLN A 178 -4.48 7.95 24.27
CA GLN A 178 -3.72 8.56 25.35
C GLN A 178 -2.59 7.65 25.84
N ALA A 179 -2.85 6.35 26.01
CA ALA A 179 -1.84 5.38 26.42
C ALA A 179 -0.72 5.26 25.38
N VAL A 180 -1.06 5.21 24.08
CA VAL A 180 -0.08 5.18 22.98
C VAL A 180 0.74 6.47 22.94
N THR A 181 0.11 7.64 23.10
CA THR A 181 0.80 8.94 23.16
C THR A 181 1.78 8.99 24.33
N ARG A 182 1.33 8.60 25.53
CA ARG A 182 2.16 8.58 26.73
C ARG A 182 3.36 7.63 26.59
N ALA A 183 3.17 6.48 25.95
CA ALA A 183 4.28 5.57 25.65
C ALA A 183 5.35 6.22 24.76
N HIS A 184 4.94 6.98 23.73
CA HIS A 184 5.88 7.72 22.87
C HIS A 184 6.59 8.86 23.62
N GLU A 185 5.91 9.56 24.52
CA GLU A 185 6.52 10.59 25.37
C GLU A 185 7.58 10.00 26.31
N ILE A 186 7.26 8.89 26.99
CA ILE A 186 8.20 8.18 27.85
C ILE A 186 9.42 7.73 27.05
N PHE A 187 9.20 7.11 25.88
CA PHE A 187 10.29 6.69 24.99
C PHE A 187 11.17 7.88 24.59
N GLY A 188 10.57 8.98 24.15
CA GLY A 188 11.28 10.22 23.77
C GLY A 188 12.14 10.76 24.90
N ASN A 189 11.61 10.80 26.13
CA ASN A 189 12.36 11.26 27.29
C ASN A 189 13.59 10.38 27.61
N HIS A 190 13.48 9.06 27.43
CA HIS A 190 14.58 8.13 27.68
C HIS A 190 15.72 8.29 26.67
N LEU A 191 15.44 8.72 25.42
CA LEU A 191 16.45 8.91 24.39
C LEU A 191 17.51 9.98 24.76
N HIS A 192 17.14 10.96 25.59
CA HIS A 192 18.02 12.06 25.99
C HIS A 192 19.22 11.65 26.84
N THR A 193 19.21 10.45 27.43
CA THR A 193 20.29 10.00 28.32
C THR A 193 20.85 8.64 27.89
N ALA A 194 22.14 8.41 28.12
CA ALA A 194 22.75 7.11 27.82
C ALA A 194 22.13 5.97 28.66
N ALA A 195 21.79 6.25 29.92
CA ALA A 195 21.11 5.30 30.79
C ALA A 195 19.70 4.96 30.28
N GLY A 196 18.92 5.97 29.87
CA GLY A 196 17.59 5.76 29.31
C GLY A 196 17.64 5.00 27.98
N ARG A 197 18.58 5.31 27.09
CA ARG A 197 18.80 4.51 25.87
C ARG A 197 19.12 3.05 26.19
N LYS A 198 19.95 2.78 27.20
CA LYS A 198 20.25 1.42 27.64
C LYS A 198 19.00 0.68 28.14
N GLN A 199 18.12 1.36 28.88
CA GLN A 199 16.84 0.79 29.30
C GLN A 199 15.93 0.47 28.11
N LEU A 200 15.85 1.36 27.12
CA LEU A 200 15.08 1.11 25.90
C LEU A 200 15.62 -0.08 25.11
N VAL A 201 16.95 -0.24 25.04
CA VAL A 201 17.58 -1.41 24.42
C VAL A 201 17.14 -2.70 25.10
N GLU A 202 17.08 -2.71 26.44
CA GLU A 202 16.62 -3.87 27.20
C GLU A 202 15.11 -4.15 27.01
N ILE A 203 14.26 -3.12 27.15
CA ILE A 203 12.80 -3.25 27.05
C ILE A 203 12.37 -3.78 25.67
N PHE A 204 12.98 -3.25 24.60
CA PHE A 204 12.60 -3.59 23.23
C PHE A 204 13.47 -4.70 22.62
N GLY A 205 14.41 -5.28 23.38
CA GLY A 205 15.31 -6.33 22.91
C GLY A 205 16.17 -5.89 21.72
N LEU A 206 16.67 -4.65 21.74
CA LEU A 206 17.49 -4.08 20.68
C LEU A 206 18.96 -4.51 20.83
N SER A 207 19.76 -4.27 19.80
CA SER A 207 21.21 -4.45 19.89
C SER A 207 21.85 -3.23 20.56
N GLU A 208 22.97 -3.45 21.25
CA GLU A 208 23.78 -2.35 21.77
C GLU A 208 24.24 -1.43 20.62
N GLY A 209 24.04 -0.12 20.77
CA GLY A 209 24.33 0.88 19.75
C GLY A 209 23.18 1.24 18.81
N ASP A 210 22.07 0.47 18.80
CA ASP A 210 20.90 0.72 17.93
C ASP A 210 20.25 2.10 18.12
N LEU A 211 20.51 2.75 19.25
CA LEU A 211 19.96 4.07 19.59
C LEU A 211 21.04 5.16 19.68
N ASP A 212 22.29 4.91 19.26
CA ASP A 212 23.35 5.93 19.35
C ASP A 212 23.31 6.95 18.20
N ASP A 213 22.87 6.57 17.00
CA ASP A 213 22.65 7.50 15.89
C ASP A 213 21.27 8.19 16.03
N PRO A 214 21.20 9.54 16.05
CA PRO A 214 19.94 10.27 16.09
C PRO A 214 18.94 9.89 14.98
N ARG A 215 19.43 9.43 13.82
CA ARG A 215 18.56 8.95 12.73
C ARG A 215 17.87 7.64 13.09
N ASP A 216 18.54 6.75 13.81
CA ASP A 216 17.94 5.49 14.25
C ASP A 216 16.91 5.74 15.35
N GLN A 217 17.22 6.67 16.27
CA GLN A 217 16.24 7.17 17.25
C GLN A 217 15.00 7.76 16.56
N TRP A 218 15.19 8.59 15.53
CA TRP A 218 14.11 9.18 14.75
C TRP A 218 13.29 8.12 14.01
N MET A 219 13.94 7.15 13.36
CA MET A 219 13.26 6.06 12.66
C MET A 219 12.41 5.21 13.60
N ARG A 220 12.89 4.94 14.82
CA ARG A 220 12.15 4.16 15.83
C ARG A 220 10.93 4.92 16.36
N THR A 221 11.08 6.20 16.65
CA THR A 221 9.97 7.04 17.12
C THR A 221 8.95 7.36 16.01
N GLY A 222 9.41 7.46 14.76
CA GLY A 222 8.57 7.80 13.61
C GLY A 222 7.80 6.62 13.01
N ASN A 223 8.35 5.41 13.06
CA ASN A 223 7.66 4.19 12.57
C ASN A 223 6.71 3.56 13.60
N GLY A 224 6.64 4.15 14.80
CA GLY A 224 5.89 3.63 15.95
C GLY A 224 6.73 2.67 16.80
N LEU A 225 6.43 2.64 18.10
CA LEU A 225 7.14 1.80 19.08
C LEU A 225 6.89 0.30 18.89
N LEU A 226 5.74 -0.06 18.33
CA LEU A 226 5.34 -1.43 18.03
C LEU A 226 4.99 -1.53 16.55
N GLY A 227 5.65 -2.45 15.84
CA GLY A 227 5.41 -2.68 14.42
C GLY A 227 4.21 -3.60 14.21
N PHE A 228 3.09 -3.06 13.71
CA PHE A 228 1.96 -3.85 13.24
C PHE A 228 1.24 -3.15 12.07
N ALA A 229 0.52 -3.93 11.27
CA ALA A 229 -0.09 -3.45 10.05
C ALA A 229 -1.45 -2.75 10.29
N VAL A 230 -1.43 -1.52 10.82
CA VAL A 230 -2.64 -0.67 10.99
C VAL A 230 -3.49 -0.62 9.71
N LYS A 231 -2.85 -0.64 8.53
CA LYS A 231 -3.53 -0.61 7.22
C LYS A 231 -4.34 -1.86 6.90
N ALA A 232 -3.94 -3.03 7.42
CA ALA A 232 -4.66 -4.28 7.19
C ALA A 232 -5.84 -4.41 8.17
N ASN A 233 -5.59 -4.10 9.45
CA ASN A 233 -6.55 -4.12 10.55
C ASN A 233 -7.57 -5.28 10.46
N ASP A 234 -7.08 -6.49 10.22
CA ASP A 234 -7.94 -7.66 10.06
C ASP A 234 -8.57 -8.01 11.42
N PRO A 235 -9.90 -7.90 11.59
CA PRO A 235 -10.54 -8.23 12.85
C PRO A 235 -10.46 -9.73 13.18
N THR A 236 -10.19 -10.57 12.19
CA THR A 236 -10.14 -12.04 12.33
C THR A 236 -8.74 -12.58 12.65
N CYS A 237 -7.72 -11.71 12.65
CA CYS A 237 -6.35 -12.13 12.88
C CYS A 237 -6.21 -12.80 14.27
N PRO A 238 -5.48 -13.93 14.39
CA PRO A 238 -5.43 -14.69 15.64
C PRO A 238 -4.46 -14.08 16.67
N ASP A 239 -3.39 -13.44 16.21
CA ASP A 239 -2.27 -13.03 17.05
C ASP A 239 -2.63 -11.93 18.06
N PRO A 240 -1.95 -11.84 19.20
CA PRO A 240 -2.02 -10.65 20.03
C PRO A 240 -1.40 -9.48 19.26
N TYR A 241 -1.99 -8.29 19.34
CA TYR A 241 -1.51 -7.06 18.69
C TYR A 241 -1.59 -6.99 17.15
N CYS A 242 -2.39 -7.84 16.50
CA CYS A 242 -2.49 -7.84 15.03
C CYS A 242 -3.55 -6.88 14.44
N ASN A 243 -4.38 -6.26 15.29
CA ASN A 243 -5.35 -5.24 14.90
C ASN A 243 -5.51 -4.17 15.99
N VAL A 244 -6.17 -3.07 15.66
CA VAL A 244 -6.34 -1.91 16.54
C VAL A 244 -7.06 -2.29 17.83
N ALA A 245 -8.16 -3.05 17.74
CA ALA A 245 -8.93 -3.47 18.92
C ALA A 245 -8.07 -4.22 19.95
N LYS A 246 -7.30 -5.22 19.53
CA LYS A 246 -6.45 -6.01 20.42
C LYS A 246 -5.32 -5.21 21.05
N ILE A 247 -4.77 -4.23 20.33
CA ILE A 247 -3.75 -3.34 20.88
C ILE A 247 -4.39 -2.42 21.91
N CYS A 248 -5.53 -1.83 21.59
CA CYS A 248 -6.21 -0.92 22.48
C CYS A 248 -6.68 -1.58 23.77
N GLU A 249 -7.16 -2.83 23.72
CA GLU A 249 -7.45 -3.62 24.90
C GLU A 249 -6.24 -3.70 25.85
N LYS A 250 -5.06 -3.97 25.31
CA LYS A 250 -3.82 -4.08 26.09
C LYS A 250 -3.32 -2.74 26.60
N MET A 251 -3.32 -1.72 25.76
CA MET A 251 -2.85 -0.39 26.13
C MET A 251 -3.75 0.27 27.17
N ALA A 252 -5.07 0.08 27.08
CA ALA A 252 -6.02 0.57 28.06
C ALA A 252 -5.88 -0.16 29.42
N ALA A 253 -5.65 -1.48 29.42
CA ALA A 253 -5.41 -2.24 30.65
C ALA A 253 -4.17 -1.73 31.41
N VAL A 254 -3.04 -1.52 30.71
CA VAL A 254 -1.81 -0.98 31.31
C VAL A 254 -2.00 0.45 31.83
N ALA A 255 -2.80 1.26 31.12
CA ALA A 255 -3.13 2.61 31.58
C ALA A 255 -3.95 2.58 32.88
N ALA A 256 -4.91 1.66 33.00
CA ALA A 256 -5.72 1.51 34.20
C ALA A 256 -4.89 1.04 35.42
N GLU A 257 -3.96 0.11 35.22
CA GLU A 257 -3.06 -0.39 36.27
C GLU A 257 -2.10 0.69 36.79
N THR A 258 -1.52 1.48 35.88
CA THR A 258 -0.60 2.58 36.26
C THR A 258 -1.30 3.74 36.98
N VAL A 259 -2.57 4.00 36.66
CA VAL A 259 -3.40 4.97 37.42
C VAL A 259 -3.67 4.43 38.82
N ALA A 260 -4.07 3.16 38.95
CA ALA A 260 -4.33 2.54 40.25
C ALA A 260 -3.08 2.52 41.17
N GLU A 261 -1.89 2.27 40.62
CA GLU A 261 -0.64 2.39 41.37
C GLU A 261 -0.35 3.83 41.80
N SER A 262 -0.60 4.81 40.95
CA SER A 262 -0.38 6.24 41.26
C SER A 262 -1.35 6.80 42.31
N GLU A 263 -2.60 6.30 42.35
CA GLU A 263 -3.60 6.68 43.36
C GLU A 263 -3.37 5.97 44.71
N SER A 264 -2.62 4.86 44.72
CA SER A 264 -2.23 4.17 45.96
C SER A 264 -1.06 4.84 46.70
N TYR A 265 -0.35 5.77 46.05
CA TYR A 265 0.69 6.58 46.67
C TYR A 265 0.10 7.91 47.18
N VAL A 266 -0.50 7.87 48.37
CA VAL A 266 -0.73 9.07 49.18
C VAL A 266 0.51 9.22 50.07
N PRO A 267 1.34 10.27 49.91
CA PRO A 267 2.40 10.52 50.87
C PRO A 267 1.75 10.91 52.19
N ASP A 268 2.00 10.13 53.25
CA ASP A 268 1.65 10.51 54.62
C ASP A 268 2.23 11.91 54.89
N CYS A 269 1.33 12.88 55.13
CA CYS A 269 1.68 14.19 55.69
C CYS A 269 1.79 14.09 57.21
#